data_AF-A0A920FXT7-F1
#
_entry.id   AF-A0A920FXT7-F1
#
_cell.length_a   1.000
_cell.length_b   1.000
_cell.length_c   1.000
_cell.angle_alpha   90.00
_cell.angle_beta   90.00
_cell.angle_gamma   90.00
#
_symmetry.space_group_name_H-M   'P 1'
#
loop_
_entity.id
_entity.type
_entity.pdbx_description
1 polymer ?
#
loop_
_entity_poly.entity_id
_entity_poly.type
_entity_poly.pdbx_seq_one_letter_code
_entity_poly.pdbx_strand_id
1 'polypeptide(L)'
;MLLAEFHQLVSKKVWTDVGVNPIILLFRADYSALKLCIFNMNKISDDISKDLKDQPKFTTDIGEKDQDHHSFDLGEQTTLKKIQHFLHGNPTIVPVIILILSVIAFGFIAGGKFFSAFNLSLIVQQVTIVGILAAAQTLIILTAGIDLSVAAMMVLASVFMGKLSVEMGIPTLPAILVGMISGVATGAFNGLLVTRLRLPPFIVTLGTWNIFFALVIFFTGSQSIRSSDIEVNAPLLHFWGERINLGGFVFTYGAFLMIGIFIF
;
A
#
# COMPACT_ATOMS: atom_id res chain seq x y z
N MET A 1 -24.40 -6.35 -28.15
CA MET A 1 -24.42 -6.49 -29.63
C MET A 1 -23.07 -6.97 -30.17
N LEU A 2 -21.95 -6.35 -29.78
CA LEU A 2 -20.59 -6.74 -30.20
C LEU A 2 -20.13 -8.17 -29.82
N LEU A 3 -20.54 -8.72 -28.66
CA LEU A 3 -20.15 -10.07 -28.26
C LEU A 3 -20.85 -11.20 -29.05
N ALA A 4 -22.05 -10.94 -29.57
CA ALA A 4 -22.83 -11.95 -30.29
C ALA A 4 -22.35 -12.11 -31.75
N GLU A 5 -21.90 -11.03 -32.39
CA GLU A 5 -21.29 -11.07 -33.73
C GLU A 5 -19.90 -11.72 -33.72
N PHE A 6 -19.13 -11.55 -32.64
CA PHE A 6 -17.80 -12.16 -32.50
C PHE A 6 -17.87 -13.70 -32.44
N HIS A 7 -18.88 -14.25 -31.78
CA HIS A 7 -19.10 -15.70 -31.68
C HIS A 7 -19.47 -16.33 -33.04
N GLN A 8 -20.24 -15.62 -33.88
CA GLN A 8 -20.58 -16.07 -35.24
C GLN A 8 -19.38 -16.04 -36.19
N LEU A 9 -18.49 -15.05 -36.07
CA LEU A 9 -17.32 -14.90 -36.94
C LEU A 9 -16.24 -15.96 -36.67
N VAL A 10 -16.02 -16.33 -35.41
CA VAL A 10 -15.05 -17.37 -35.02
C VAL A 10 -15.56 -18.78 -35.36
N SER A 11 -16.86 -19.02 -35.26
CA SER A 11 -17.45 -20.35 -35.50
C SER A 11 -17.47 -20.77 -36.98
N LYS A 12 -17.73 -19.85 -37.92
CA LYS A 12 -17.99 -20.22 -39.32
C LYS A 12 -16.80 -20.09 -40.28
N LYS A 13 -15.81 -19.23 -39.99
CA LYS A 13 -14.74 -18.90 -40.96
C LYS A 13 -13.40 -19.60 -40.69
N VAL A 14 -13.16 -20.06 -39.46
CA VAL A 14 -11.91 -20.74 -39.09
C VAL A 14 -11.95 -22.24 -39.41
N TRP A 15 -13.13 -22.86 -39.45
CA TRP A 15 -13.26 -24.32 -39.57
C TRP A 15 -13.41 -24.85 -41.00
N THR A 16 -13.63 -24.00 -42.01
CA THR A 16 -13.94 -24.47 -43.38
C THR A 16 -12.73 -24.60 -44.30
N ASP A 17 -11.56 -24.07 -43.96
CA ASP A 17 -10.41 -23.98 -44.90
C ASP A 17 -9.07 -24.51 -44.36
N VAL A 18 -9.04 -25.13 -43.18
CA VAL A 18 -7.77 -25.60 -42.60
C VAL A 18 -7.86 -27.08 -42.26
N GLY A 19 -7.44 -27.90 -43.22
CA GLY A 19 -7.32 -29.34 -43.05
C GLY A 19 -6.41 -29.71 -41.88
N VAL A 20 -6.90 -30.62 -41.04
CA VAL A 20 -6.24 -31.64 -40.17
C VAL A 20 -5.01 -31.25 -39.32
N ASN A 21 -4.54 -30.01 -39.35
CA ASN A 21 -3.38 -29.57 -38.57
C ASN A 21 -3.84 -28.95 -37.24
N PRO A 22 -3.23 -29.31 -36.09
CA PRO A 22 -3.61 -28.74 -34.80
C PRO A 22 -3.16 -27.27 -34.73
N ILE A 23 -4.11 -26.36 -34.58
CA ILE A 23 -3.90 -24.91 -34.48
C ILE A 23 -4.17 -24.50 -33.02
N ILE A 24 -3.21 -23.83 -32.39
CA ILE A 24 -3.39 -23.25 -31.05
C ILE A 24 -3.73 -21.77 -31.22
N LEU A 25 -4.86 -21.36 -30.62
CA LEU A 25 -5.31 -19.97 -30.54
C LEU A 25 -5.07 -19.44 -29.14
N LEU A 26 -4.18 -18.46 -29.00
CA LEU A 26 -3.94 -17.77 -27.74
C LEU A 26 -4.47 -16.34 -27.84
N PHE A 27 -5.34 -15.98 -26.90
CA PHE A 27 -5.81 -14.60 -26.72
C PHE A 27 -4.88 -13.90 -25.74
N ARG A 28 -4.15 -12.89 -26.22
CA ARG A 28 -3.36 -12.01 -25.36
C ARG A 28 -4.19 -10.76 -25.07
N ALA A 29 -4.61 -10.61 -23.82
CA ALA A 29 -5.24 -9.39 -23.35
C ALA A 29 -4.16 -8.36 -23.03
N ASP A 30 -4.10 -7.30 -23.84
CA ASP A 30 -3.31 -6.11 -23.55
C ASP A 30 -4.27 -4.94 -23.27
N TYR A 31 -3.86 -3.99 -22.43
CA TYR A 31 -4.73 -2.96 -21.82
C TYR A 31 -5.49 -2.08 -22.83
N SER A 32 -5.13 -2.12 -24.11
CA SER A 32 -5.74 -1.34 -25.19
C SER A 32 -6.36 -2.15 -26.35
N ALA A 33 -6.14 -3.48 -26.45
CA ALA A 33 -6.76 -4.32 -27.47
C ALA A 33 -6.64 -5.83 -27.20
N LEU A 34 -7.65 -6.61 -27.64
CA LEU A 34 -7.59 -8.07 -27.73
C LEU A 34 -7.00 -8.46 -29.09
N LYS A 35 -5.77 -9.00 -29.08
CA LYS A 35 -5.13 -9.56 -30.29
C LYS A 35 -5.27 -11.08 -30.28
N LEU A 36 -5.80 -11.63 -31.38
CA LEU A 36 -5.85 -13.07 -31.66
C LEU A 36 -4.58 -13.48 -32.41
N CYS A 37 -3.73 -14.30 -31.81
CA CYS A 37 -2.59 -14.90 -32.48
C CYS A 37 -2.89 -16.35 -32.86
N ILE A 38 -2.70 -16.68 -34.14
CA ILE A 38 -2.90 -18.02 -34.70
C ILE A 38 -1.53 -18.66 -34.89
N PHE A 39 -1.29 -19.81 -34.26
CA PHE A 39 -0.03 -20.54 -34.36
C PHE A 39 -0.22 -21.91 -35.01
N ASN A 40 0.64 -22.24 -35.98
CA ASN A 40 0.69 -23.56 -36.63
C ASN A 40 1.74 -24.44 -35.93
N MET A 41 1.30 -25.57 -35.37
CA MET A 41 2.13 -26.42 -34.54
C MET A 41 3.30 -27.06 -35.30
N ASN A 42 3.14 -27.39 -36.58
CA ASN A 42 4.22 -27.99 -37.38
C ASN A 42 5.36 -26.99 -37.58
N LYS A 43 5.00 -25.73 -37.85
CA LYS A 43 5.98 -24.65 -38.03
C LYS A 43 6.74 -24.36 -36.73
N ILE A 44 6.05 -24.39 -35.58
CA ILE A 44 6.69 -24.25 -34.27
C ILE A 44 7.67 -25.39 -34.00
N SER A 45 7.29 -26.62 -34.31
CA SER A 45 8.17 -27.78 -34.15
C SER A 45 9.43 -27.68 -35.02
N ASP A 46 9.29 -27.21 -36.25
CA ASP A 46 10.40 -27.01 -37.17
C ASP A 46 11.35 -25.89 -36.70
N ASP A 47 10.79 -24.77 -36.22
CA ASP A 47 11.54 -23.65 -35.67
C ASP A 47 12.33 -24.08 -34.40
N ILE A 48 11.69 -24.82 -33.49
CA ILE A 48 12.35 -25.38 -32.28
C ILE A 48 13.45 -26.38 -32.65
N SER A 49 13.21 -27.24 -33.64
CA SER A 49 14.20 -28.22 -34.11
C SER A 49 15.42 -27.53 -34.73
N LYS A 50 15.22 -26.40 -35.41
CA LYS A 50 16.29 -25.57 -35.96
C LYS A 50 17.08 -24.89 -34.84
N ASP A 51 16.40 -24.29 -33.86
CA ASP A 51 17.04 -23.61 -32.72
C ASP A 51 17.83 -24.58 -31.82
N LEU A 52 17.38 -25.83 -31.69
CA LEU A 52 18.10 -26.89 -30.98
C LEU A 52 19.38 -27.32 -31.70
N LYS A 53 19.40 -27.27 -33.03
CA LYS A 53 20.60 -27.58 -33.83
C LYS A 53 21.63 -26.44 -33.82
N ASP A 54 21.18 -25.21 -33.65
CA ASP A 54 22.02 -24.01 -33.59
C ASP A 54 22.57 -23.71 -32.18
N GLN A 55 22.22 -24.52 -31.17
CA GLN A 55 22.83 -24.39 -29.84
C GLN A 55 24.34 -24.71 -29.94
N PRO A 56 25.23 -23.83 -29.44
CA PRO A 56 26.65 -24.12 -29.41
C PRO A 56 26.88 -25.38 -28.56
N LYS A 57 27.46 -26.43 -29.16
CA LYS A 57 27.84 -27.65 -28.44
C LYS A 57 28.96 -27.29 -27.47
N PHE A 58 28.57 -27.07 -26.21
CA PHE A 58 29.45 -26.65 -25.12
C PHE A 58 30.71 -27.52 -24.97
N THR A 59 30.67 -28.78 -25.42
CA THR A 59 31.78 -29.73 -25.30
C THR A 59 32.85 -29.65 -26.39
N THR A 60 32.61 -28.98 -27.53
CA THR A 60 33.59 -28.93 -28.64
C THR A 60 34.49 -27.70 -28.64
N ASP A 61 34.12 -26.63 -27.93
CA ASP A 61 34.88 -25.36 -27.93
C ASP A 61 35.85 -25.18 -26.75
N ILE A 62 35.89 -26.12 -25.80
CA ILE A 62 36.73 -26.01 -24.59
C ILE A 62 38.19 -26.45 -24.86
N GLY A 63 38.51 -26.93 -26.07
CA GLY A 63 39.80 -27.55 -26.38
C GLY A 63 40.81 -26.71 -27.18
N GLU A 64 40.40 -25.61 -27.82
CA GLU A 64 41.22 -25.03 -28.90
C GLU A 64 41.32 -23.49 -28.91
N LYS A 65 40.69 -22.77 -27.97
CA LYS A 65 40.92 -21.32 -27.85
C LYS A 65 41.61 -20.98 -26.54
N ASP A 66 42.89 -20.65 -26.71
CA ASP A 66 43.77 -19.87 -25.85
C ASP A 66 43.50 -19.95 -24.35
N GLN A 67 44.47 -20.55 -23.66
CA GLN A 67 44.78 -20.23 -22.27
C GLN A 67 45.28 -18.78 -22.18
N ASP A 68 44.43 -17.81 -22.49
CA ASP A 68 44.59 -16.47 -22.00
C ASP A 68 44.16 -16.50 -20.53
N HIS A 69 45.17 -16.52 -19.66
CA HIS A 69 45.00 -16.23 -18.26
C HIS A 69 44.32 -14.87 -18.14
N HIS A 70 42.98 -14.86 -18.00
CA HIS A 70 42.28 -13.70 -17.49
C HIS A 70 42.84 -13.46 -16.09
N SER A 71 43.85 -12.59 -15.99
CA SER A 71 44.15 -11.93 -14.73
C SER A 71 42.82 -11.38 -14.27
N PHE A 72 42.37 -11.81 -13.10
CA PHE A 72 41.25 -11.18 -12.42
C PHE A 72 41.68 -9.73 -12.23
N ASP A 73 41.32 -8.88 -13.19
CA ASP A 73 41.23 -7.46 -12.96
C ASP A 73 40.22 -7.38 -11.82
N LEU A 74 40.76 -7.20 -10.61
CA LEU A 74 40.03 -6.67 -9.48
C LEU A 74 39.67 -5.23 -9.86
N GLY A 75 38.88 -5.08 -10.92
CA GLY A 75 38.45 -3.82 -11.48
C GLY A 75 37.84 -3.08 -10.31
N GLU A 76 38.50 -1.98 -9.95
CA GLU A 76 38.19 -1.18 -8.78
C GLU A 76 36.68 -1.12 -8.66
N GLN A 77 36.13 -1.75 -7.61
CA GLN A 77 34.69 -1.76 -7.44
C GLN A 77 34.25 -0.30 -7.37
N THR A 78 33.69 0.19 -8.47
CA THR A 78 33.34 1.59 -8.67
C THR A 78 32.51 2.01 -7.48
N THR A 79 32.76 3.18 -6.90
CA THR A 79 32.07 3.67 -5.70
C THR A 79 30.54 3.52 -5.82
N LEU A 80 30.02 3.63 -7.05
CA LEU A 80 28.63 3.36 -7.43
C LEU A 80 28.15 1.93 -7.16
N LYS A 81 28.95 0.89 -7.45
CA LYS A 81 28.59 -0.51 -7.17
C LYS A 81 28.60 -0.81 -5.67
N LYS A 82 29.52 -0.20 -4.90
CA LYS A 82 29.54 -0.31 -3.43
C LYS A 82 28.31 0.36 -2.80
N ILE A 83 27.96 1.56 -3.25
CA ILE A 83 26.75 2.27 -2.81
C ILE A 83 25.50 1.46 -3.20
N GLN A 84 25.42 0.97 -4.43
CA GLN A 84 24.30 0.14 -4.88
C GLN A 84 24.16 -1.12 -4.02
N HIS A 85 25.25 -1.83 -3.74
CA HIS A 85 25.22 -3.04 -2.91
C HIS A 85 24.81 -2.74 -1.47
N PHE A 86 25.28 -1.63 -0.89
CA PHE A 86 24.91 -1.19 0.46
C PHE A 86 23.43 -0.78 0.56
N LEU A 87 22.91 -0.07 -0.46
CA LEU A 87 21.50 0.34 -0.52
C LEU A 87 20.54 -0.85 -0.70
N HIS A 88 20.92 -1.85 -1.49
CA HIS A 88 20.11 -3.08 -1.62
C HIS A 88 20.24 -4.00 -0.40
N GLY A 89 21.34 -3.90 0.35
CA GLY A 89 21.53 -4.66 1.60
C GLY A 89 20.66 -4.18 2.77
N ASN A 90 20.21 -2.92 2.76
CA ASN A 90 19.37 -2.34 3.82
C ASN A 90 18.22 -1.52 3.21
N PRO A 91 17.07 -2.14 2.89
CA PRO A 91 15.96 -1.46 2.19
C PRO A 91 15.38 -0.27 2.98
N THR A 92 15.63 -0.18 4.28
CA THR A 92 15.21 0.94 5.14
C THR A 92 16.07 2.20 4.97
N ILE A 93 17.29 2.09 4.45
CA ILE A 93 18.19 3.24 4.26
C ILE A 93 17.70 4.16 3.14
N VAL A 94 17.08 3.58 2.10
CA VAL A 94 16.55 4.34 0.96
C VAL A 94 15.53 5.41 1.40
N PRO A 95 14.45 5.09 2.14
CA PRO A 95 13.51 6.11 2.61
C PRO A 95 14.15 7.12 3.58
N VAL A 96 15.14 6.72 4.40
CA VAL A 96 15.86 7.65 5.29
C VAL A 96 16.68 8.66 4.48
N ILE A 97 17.38 8.23 3.44
CA ILE A 97 18.14 9.15 2.57
C ILE A 97 17.18 10.11 1.87
N ILE A 98 16.08 9.61 1.31
CA ILE A 98 15.07 10.44 0.65
C ILE A 98 14.49 11.47 1.63
N LEU A 99 14.21 11.07 2.87
CA LEU A 99 13.74 11.97 3.92
C LEU A 99 14.76 13.08 4.20
N ILE A 100 16.04 12.74 4.42
CA ILE A 100 17.10 13.72 4.70
C ILE A 100 17.25 14.70 3.53
N LEU A 101 17.28 14.19 2.29
CA LEU A 101 17.37 15.03 1.09
C LEU A 101 16.16 15.96 0.98
N SER A 102 14.96 15.47 1.29
CA SER A 102 13.74 16.28 1.27
C SER A 102 13.78 17.39 2.33
N VAL A 103 14.20 17.09 3.55
CA VAL A 103 14.33 18.09 4.63
C VAL A 103 15.33 19.19 4.26
N ILE A 104 16.47 18.83 3.67
CA ILE A 104 17.46 19.80 3.21
C ILE A 104 16.89 20.65 2.06
N ALA A 105 16.31 20.02 1.05
CA ALA A 105 15.75 20.71 -0.11
C ALA A 105 14.64 21.69 0.29
N PHE A 106 13.66 21.24 1.09
CA PHE A 106 12.58 22.11 1.58
C PHE A 106 13.07 23.15 2.58
N GLY A 107 14.09 22.85 3.38
CA GLY A 107 14.75 23.80 4.26
C GLY A 107 15.35 24.98 3.50
N PHE A 108 15.98 24.74 2.34
CA PHE A 108 16.50 25.81 1.49
C PHE A 108 15.41 26.53 0.69
N ILE A 109 14.45 25.79 0.11
CA ILE A 109 13.42 26.37 -0.76
C ILE A 109 12.42 27.22 0.03
N ALA A 110 11.91 26.71 1.15
CA ALA A 110 10.92 27.39 1.97
C ALA A 110 11.53 28.24 3.12
N GLY A 111 12.86 28.16 3.30
CA GLY A 111 13.62 28.99 4.24
C GLY A 111 13.11 28.90 5.68
N GLY A 112 13.09 30.05 6.38
CA GLY A 112 12.68 30.14 7.79
C GLY A 112 11.22 29.76 8.08
N LYS A 113 10.37 29.60 7.05
CA LYS A 113 9.00 29.10 7.23
C LYS A 113 8.99 27.60 7.50
N PHE A 114 9.82 26.82 6.80
CA PHE A 114 9.83 25.36 6.95
C PHE A 114 10.14 24.93 8.39
N PHE A 115 11.18 25.52 8.98
CA PHE A 115 11.59 25.28 10.37
C PHE A 115 10.88 26.17 11.39
N SER A 116 9.80 26.87 11.01
CA SER A 116 9.02 27.65 11.98
C SER A 116 8.37 26.72 13.01
N ALA A 117 8.34 27.14 14.27
CA ALA A 117 7.79 26.35 15.36
C ALA A 117 6.33 25.94 15.08
N PHE A 118 5.54 26.83 14.46
CA PHE A 118 4.17 26.54 14.05
C PHE A 118 4.08 25.40 13.02
N ASN A 119 4.88 25.44 11.96
CA ASN A 119 4.86 24.38 10.93
C ASN A 119 5.34 23.04 11.50
N LEU A 120 6.38 23.07 12.33
CA LEU A 120 6.88 21.86 12.97
C LEU A 120 5.85 21.28 13.95
N SER A 121 5.07 22.14 14.62
CA SER A 121 3.95 21.71 15.47
C SER A 121 2.84 21.01 14.68
N LEU A 122 2.49 21.55 13.50
CA LEU A 122 1.50 20.92 12.63
C LEU A 122 1.97 19.55 12.13
N ILE A 123 3.27 19.44 11.79
CA ILE A 123 3.88 18.16 11.38
C ILE A 123 3.80 17.16 12.54
N VAL A 124 4.21 17.55 13.75
CA VAL A 124 4.16 16.66 14.92
C VAL A 124 2.73 16.23 15.25
N GLN A 125 1.74 17.12 15.13
CA GLN A 125 0.33 16.78 15.34
C GLN A 125 -0.19 15.75 14.32
N GLN A 126 0.19 15.86 13.05
CA GLN A 126 -0.17 14.88 12.02
C GLN A 126 0.54 13.53 12.25
N VAL A 127 1.84 13.59 12.55
CA VAL A 127 2.66 12.41 12.85
C VAL A 127 2.18 11.70 14.10
N THR A 128 1.66 12.43 15.10
CA THR A 128 1.11 11.84 16.33
C THR A 128 0.03 10.80 16.05
N ILE A 129 -0.94 11.13 15.20
CA ILE A 129 -2.05 10.23 14.88
C ILE A 129 -1.51 9.01 14.11
N VAL A 130 -0.69 9.24 13.08
CA VAL A 130 -0.12 8.16 12.25
C VAL A 130 0.84 7.28 13.07
N GLY A 131 1.60 7.85 13.99
CA GLY A 131 2.57 7.16 14.84
C GLY A 131 1.90 6.21 15.84
N ILE A 132 0.81 6.63 16.48
CA ILE A 132 0.02 5.75 17.35
C ILE A 132 -0.56 4.57 16.54
N LEU A 133 -1.09 4.84 15.34
CA LEU A 133 -1.57 3.79 14.45
C LEU A 133 -0.44 2.85 14.00
N ALA A 134 0.75 3.37 13.72
CA ALA A 134 1.92 2.56 13.35
C ALA A 134 2.37 1.63 14.50
N ALA A 135 2.33 2.12 15.74
CA ALA A 135 2.59 1.28 16.91
C ALA A 135 1.57 0.13 17.00
N ALA A 136 0.27 0.42 16.84
CA ALA A 136 -0.76 -0.62 16.80
C ALA A 136 -0.58 -1.60 15.63
N GLN A 137 -0.19 -1.10 14.44
CA GLN A 137 0.08 -1.92 13.26
C GLN A 137 1.27 -2.87 13.45
N THR A 138 2.22 -2.53 14.32
CA THR A 138 3.38 -3.38 14.60
C THR A 138 2.94 -4.74 15.15
N LEU A 139 1.95 -4.77 16.05
CA LEU A 139 1.39 -6.03 16.56
C LEU A 139 0.75 -6.87 15.43
N ILE A 140 0.07 -6.21 14.49
CA ILE A 140 -0.59 -6.88 13.35
C ILE A 140 0.46 -7.49 12.41
N ILE A 141 1.53 -6.76 12.11
CA ILE A 141 2.64 -7.24 11.28
C ILE A 141 3.36 -8.42 11.95
N LEU A 142 3.55 -8.39 13.27
CA LEU A 142 4.12 -9.52 14.03
C LEU A 142 3.28 -10.80 13.91
N THR A 143 1.96 -10.67 13.74
CA THR A 143 1.07 -11.81 13.45
C THR A 143 1.01 -12.20 11.97
N ALA A 144 1.95 -11.72 11.15
CA ALA A 144 2.00 -11.89 9.69
C ALA A 144 0.76 -11.35 8.95
N GLY A 145 0.07 -10.39 9.56
CA GLY A 145 -1.07 -9.68 8.96
C GLY A 145 -0.66 -8.36 8.32
N ILE A 146 -1.52 -7.82 7.46
CA ILE A 146 -1.47 -6.44 7.00
C ILE A 146 -2.89 -5.89 7.16
N ASP A 147 -3.04 -4.83 7.94
CA ASP A 147 -4.32 -4.15 8.10
C ASP A 147 -4.28 -2.75 7.48
N LEU A 148 -4.87 -2.61 6.29
CA LEU A 148 -5.07 -1.30 5.69
C LEU A 148 -6.31 -0.58 6.23
N SER A 149 -7.30 -1.32 6.74
CA SER A 149 -8.61 -0.81 7.17
C SER A 149 -8.56 0.00 8.47
N VAL A 150 -7.45 -0.05 9.21
CA VAL A 150 -7.29 0.56 10.55
C VAL A 150 -7.61 2.06 10.57
N ALA A 151 -7.23 2.82 9.53
CA ALA A 151 -7.54 4.25 9.52
C ALA A 151 -9.03 4.51 9.25
N ALA A 152 -9.69 3.71 8.41
CA ALA A 152 -11.14 3.81 8.21
C ALA A 152 -11.91 3.41 9.48
N MET A 153 -11.44 2.39 10.22
CA MET A 153 -12.00 2.01 11.51
C MET A 153 -11.85 3.12 12.56
N MET A 154 -10.68 3.77 12.63
CA MET A 154 -10.45 4.93 13.50
C MET A 154 -11.42 6.08 13.19
N VAL A 155 -11.62 6.41 11.91
CA VAL A 155 -12.56 7.46 11.50
C VAL A 155 -14.00 7.05 11.80
N LEU A 156 -14.38 5.79 11.57
CA LEU A 156 -15.72 5.31 11.90
C LEU A 156 -16.02 5.41 13.40
N ALA A 157 -15.06 5.01 14.24
CA ALA A 157 -15.19 5.15 15.70
C ALA A 157 -15.30 6.62 16.12
N SER A 158 -14.51 7.52 15.53
CA SER A 158 -14.59 8.96 15.85
C SER A 158 -15.91 9.59 15.39
N VAL A 159 -16.46 9.16 14.26
CA VAL A 159 -17.79 9.57 13.79
C VAL A 159 -18.88 9.11 14.73
N PHE A 160 -18.85 7.85 15.20
CA PHE A 160 -19.82 7.39 16.20
C PHE A 160 -19.76 8.23 17.48
N MET A 161 -18.56 8.46 18.02
CA MET A 161 -18.40 9.28 19.22
C MET A 161 -18.92 10.70 19.00
N GLY A 162 -18.52 11.35 17.90
CA GLY A 162 -18.89 12.73 17.59
C GLY A 162 -20.39 12.90 17.31
N LYS A 163 -21.01 12.01 16.54
CA LYS A 163 -22.45 12.06 16.26
C LYS A 163 -23.29 11.86 17.51
N LEU A 164 -22.95 10.85 18.31
CA LEU A 164 -23.69 10.57 19.54
C LEU A 164 -23.60 11.74 20.52
N SER A 165 -22.41 12.33 20.67
CA SER A 165 -22.22 13.41 21.64
C SER A 165 -22.70 14.77 21.15
N VAL A 166 -22.43 15.13 19.90
CA VAL A 166 -22.69 16.47 19.36
C VAL A 166 -24.09 16.59 18.75
N GLU A 167 -24.52 15.62 17.94
CA GLU A 167 -25.82 15.69 17.26
C GLU A 167 -26.95 15.11 18.12
N MET A 168 -26.70 14.00 18.81
CA MET A 168 -27.72 13.32 19.63
C MET A 168 -27.71 13.73 21.10
N GLY A 169 -26.72 14.55 21.53
CA GLY A 169 -26.63 15.07 22.90
C GLY A 169 -26.39 14.01 23.99
N ILE A 170 -25.92 12.82 23.61
CA ILE A 170 -25.60 11.75 24.57
C ILE A 170 -24.34 12.17 25.35
N PRO A 171 -24.28 11.93 26.68
CA PRO A 171 -23.09 12.22 27.45
C PRO A 171 -21.83 11.60 26.84
N THR A 172 -20.71 12.30 26.94
CA THR A 172 -19.46 11.92 26.26
C THR A 172 -18.98 10.52 26.62
N LEU A 173 -19.11 10.11 27.88
CA LEU A 173 -18.56 8.84 28.36
C LEU A 173 -19.23 7.62 27.70
N PRO A 174 -20.58 7.52 27.65
CA PRO A 174 -21.27 6.55 26.80
C PRO A 174 -20.89 6.60 25.31
N ALA A 175 -20.73 7.80 24.74
CA ALA A 175 -20.34 7.94 23.35
C ALA A 175 -18.96 7.31 23.08
N ILE A 176 -17.99 7.54 23.98
CA ILE A 176 -16.65 6.90 23.93
C ILE A 176 -16.77 5.38 23.99
N LEU A 177 -17.60 4.83 24.87
CA LEU A 177 -17.82 3.38 24.95
C LEU A 177 -18.34 2.82 23.63
N VAL A 178 -19.30 3.49 22.98
CA VAL A 178 -19.82 3.05 21.68
C VAL A 178 -18.74 3.13 20.60
N GLY A 179 -17.91 4.19 20.61
CA GLY A 179 -16.74 4.30 19.73
C GLY A 179 -15.78 3.13 19.89
N MET A 180 -15.41 2.78 21.13
CA MET A 180 -14.53 1.65 21.42
C MET A 180 -15.15 0.31 20.99
N ILE A 181 -16.43 0.09 21.27
CA ILE A 181 -17.16 -1.11 20.84
C ILE A 181 -17.16 -1.21 19.31
N SER A 182 -17.37 -0.10 18.59
CA SER A 182 -17.35 -0.09 17.12
C SER A 182 -15.97 -0.48 16.56
N GLY A 183 -14.88 -0.01 17.18
CA GLY A 183 -13.51 -0.38 16.81
C GLY A 183 -13.23 -1.86 17.06
N VAL A 184 -13.63 -2.39 18.21
CA VAL A 184 -13.50 -3.82 18.52
C VAL A 184 -14.34 -4.67 17.56
N ALA A 185 -15.57 -4.26 17.28
CA ALA A 185 -16.48 -4.98 16.39
C ALA A 185 -15.96 -5.04 14.95
N THR A 186 -15.45 -3.93 14.42
CA THR A 186 -14.90 -3.87 13.07
C THR A 186 -13.56 -4.62 12.94
N GLY A 187 -12.71 -4.56 13.98
CA GLY A 187 -11.49 -5.36 14.04
C GLY A 187 -11.78 -6.86 14.14
N ALA A 188 -12.74 -7.25 14.98
CA ALA A 188 -13.21 -8.63 15.09
C ALA A 188 -13.82 -9.12 13.78
N PHE A 189 -14.54 -8.26 13.06
CA PHE A 189 -15.08 -8.58 11.73
C PHE A 189 -13.98 -8.91 10.73
N ASN A 190 -12.92 -8.09 10.65
CA ASN A 190 -11.76 -8.39 9.82
C ASN A 190 -11.07 -9.69 10.23
N GLY A 191 -10.82 -9.88 11.54
CA GLY A 191 -10.22 -11.10 12.07
C GLY A 191 -11.05 -12.35 11.79
N LEU A 192 -12.37 -12.24 11.85
CA LEU A 192 -13.29 -13.34 11.52
C LEU A 192 -13.23 -13.66 10.02
N LEU A 193 -13.26 -12.66 9.14
CA LEU A 193 -13.15 -12.90 7.70
C LEU A 193 -11.84 -13.61 7.33
N VAL A 194 -10.73 -13.19 7.93
CA VAL A 194 -9.42 -13.82 7.70
C VAL A 194 -9.39 -15.25 8.22
N THR A 195 -9.86 -15.50 9.45
CA THR A 195 -9.77 -16.83 10.10
C THR A 195 -10.79 -17.84 9.58
N ARG A 196 -12.05 -17.43 9.35
CA ARG A 196 -13.16 -18.30 8.94
C ARG A 196 -13.21 -18.52 7.42
N LEU A 197 -12.99 -17.48 6.63
CA LEU A 197 -13.04 -17.57 5.16
C LEU A 197 -11.67 -17.85 4.52
N ARG A 198 -10.59 -17.83 5.31
CA ARG A 198 -9.20 -18.08 4.86
C ARG A 198 -8.80 -17.16 3.69
N LEU A 199 -9.32 -15.94 3.70
CA LEU A 199 -8.98 -14.94 2.70
C LEU A 199 -7.65 -14.27 3.07
N PRO A 200 -6.79 -13.92 2.10
CA PRO A 200 -5.58 -13.15 2.37
C PRO A 200 -5.89 -11.82 3.09
N PRO A 201 -5.19 -11.47 4.19
CA PRO A 201 -5.50 -10.30 5.02
C PRO A 201 -5.54 -8.97 4.25
N PHE A 202 -4.67 -8.81 3.26
CA PHE A 202 -4.62 -7.63 2.40
C PHE A 202 -5.93 -7.42 1.63
N ILE A 203 -6.52 -8.49 1.07
CA ILE A 203 -7.75 -8.41 0.28
C ILE A 203 -8.93 -8.07 1.19
N VAL A 204 -8.99 -8.69 2.37
CA VAL A 204 -10.03 -8.42 3.36
C VAL A 204 -9.98 -6.96 3.78
N THR A 205 -8.81 -6.48 4.21
CA THR A 205 -8.68 -5.14 4.80
C THR A 205 -8.79 -4.03 3.75
N LEU A 206 -8.37 -4.26 2.51
CA LEU A 206 -8.65 -3.34 1.40
C LEU A 206 -10.14 -3.30 1.02
N GLY A 207 -10.82 -4.46 1.06
CA GLY A 207 -12.26 -4.54 0.85
C GLY A 207 -13.05 -3.84 1.97
N THR A 208 -12.72 -4.13 3.23
CA THR A 208 -13.40 -3.55 4.38
C THR A 208 -13.05 -2.08 4.59
N TRP A 209 -11.87 -1.60 4.17
CA TRP A 209 -11.59 -0.16 4.08
C TRP A 209 -12.68 0.58 3.30
N ASN A 210 -13.04 0.08 2.10
CA ASN A 210 -14.07 0.71 1.28
C ASN A 210 -15.46 0.66 1.94
N ILE A 211 -15.79 -0.46 2.58
CA ILE A 211 -17.07 -0.63 3.29
C ILE A 211 -17.16 0.33 4.48
N PHE A 212 -16.13 0.37 5.33
CA PHE A 212 -16.12 1.24 6.51
C PHE A 212 -16.07 2.71 6.11
N PHE A 213 -15.34 3.06 5.07
CA PHE A 213 -15.33 4.42 4.53
C PHE A 213 -16.69 4.83 3.94
N ALA A 214 -17.37 3.92 3.23
CA ALA A 214 -18.74 4.16 2.76
C ALA A 214 -19.72 4.34 3.94
N LEU A 215 -19.58 3.54 5.01
CA LEU A 215 -20.36 3.70 6.24
C LEU A 215 -20.10 5.06 6.90
N VAL A 216 -18.84 5.50 6.96
CA VAL A 216 -18.48 6.85 7.45
C VAL A 216 -19.26 7.90 6.67
N ILE A 217 -19.20 7.90 5.34
CA ILE A 217 -19.90 8.89 4.49
C ILE A 217 -21.41 8.80 4.69
N PHE A 218 -21.96 7.59 4.74
CA PHE A 218 -23.38 7.35 4.93
C PHE A 218 -23.87 7.89 6.28
N PHE A 219 -23.16 7.60 7.37
CA PHE A 219 -23.52 8.08 8.70
C PHE A 219 -23.34 9.59 8.85
N THR A 220 -22.28 10.16 8.29
CA THR A 220 -22.04 11.62 8.35
C THR A 220 -22.94 12.42 7.44
N GLY A 221 -23.57 11.80 6.43
CA GLY A 221 -24.28 12.54 5.39
C GLY A 221 -23.35 13.49 4.62
N SER A 222 -22.06 13.12 4.52
CA SER A 222 -20.98 13.95 3.97
C SER A 222 -20.77 15.29 4.69
N GLN A 223 -21.22 15.41 5.95
CA GLN A 223 -20.97 16.58 6.79
C GLN A 223 -19.76 16.36 7.70
N SER A 224 -19.06 17.43 8.04
CA SER A 224 -17.99 17.41 9.03
C SER A 224 -18.47 17.98 10.37
N ILE A 225 -18.05 17.36 11.47
CA ILE A 225 -18.28 17.89 12.81
C ILE A 225 -17.18 18.91 13.08
N ARG A 226 -17.55 20.16 13.42
CA ARG A 226 -16.58 21.23 13.67
C ARG A 226 -15.99 21.09 15.07
N SER A 227 -14.72 21.43 15.21
CA SER A 227 -14.03 21.38 16.51
C SER A 227 -14.70 22.25 17.58
N SER A 228 -15.29 23.39 17.19
CA SER A 228 -16.04 24.27 18.09
C SER A 228 -17.27 23.60 18.70
N ASP A 229 -17.96 22.74 17.93
CA ASP A 229 -19.20 22.10 18.38
C ASP A 229 -18.88 20.96 19.35
N ILE A 230 -17.72 20.31 19.18
CA ILE A 230 -17.19 19.30 20.11
C ILE A 230 -16.77 19.97 21.43
N GLU A 231 -16.15 21.14 21.38
CA GLU A 231 -15.71 21.87 22.58
C GLU A 231 -16.89 22.25 23.49
N VAL A 232 -18.00 22.68 22.89
CA VAL A 232 -19.22 23.06 23.64
C VAL A 232 -19.97 21.84 24.17
N ASN A 233 -20.19 20.83 23.33
CA ASN A 233 -21.11 19.74 23.65
C ASN A 233 -20.42 18.51 24.26
N ALA A 234 -19.12 18.34 24.02
CA ALA A 234 -18.41 17.12 24.37
C ALA A 234 -16.90 17.35 24.61
N PRO A 235 -16.53 18.19 25.60
CA PRO A 235 -15.14 18.61 25.82
C PRO A 235 -14.18 17.46 26.09
N LEU A 236 -14.69 16.35 26.67
CA LEU A 236 -13.88 15.16 26.92
C LEU A 236 -13.40 14.45 25.64
N LEU A 237 -14.07 14.59 24.48
CA LEU A 237 -13.55 14.05 23.21
C LEU A 237 -12.28 14.78 22.76
N HIS A 238 -12.18 16.08 23.06
CA HIS A 238 -11.03 16.90 22.67
C HIS A 238 -9.84 16.74 23.62
N PHE A 239 -9.98 16.01 24.72
CA PHE A 239 -8.93 15.89 25.74
C PHE A 239 -7.56 15.54 25.13
N TRP A 240 -7.46 14.52 24.27
CA TRP A 240 -6.19 14.15 23.63
C TRP A 240 -5.69 15.17 22.59
N GLY A 241 -6.58 16.02 22.08
CA GLY A 241 -6.28 17.11 21.14
C GLY A 241 -5.93 18.44 21.82
N GLU A 242 -5.99 18.51 23.15
CA GLU A 242 -5.72 19.74 23.89
C GLU A 242 -4.29 20.19 23.72
N ARG A 243 -4.10 21.51 23.53
CA ARG A 243 -2.87 22.10 23.02
C ARG A 243 -2.12 22.82 24.14
N ILE A 244 -0.84 22.48 24.31
CA ILE A 244 0.10 23.19 25.19
C ILE A 244 1.10 23.92 24.32
N ASN A 245 1.23 25.23 24.52
CA ASN A 245 2.23 26.05 23.85
C ASN A 245 3.49 26.15 24.73
N LEU A 246 4.61 25.67 24.20
CA LEU A 246 5.94 25.75 24.80
C LEU A 246 6.85 26.54 23.85
N GLY A 247 7.07 27.81 24.16
CA GLY A 247 8.03 28.64 23.42
C GLY A 247 7.71 28.83 21.92
N GLY A 248 6.42 28.84 21.55
CA GLY A 248 5.98 28.96 20.15
C GLY A 248 5.74 27.61 19.46
N PHE A 249 6.10 26.50 20.10
CA PHE A 249 5.76 25.15 19.64
C PHE A 249 4.50 24.64 20.35
N VAL A 250 3.57 24.06 19.61
CA VAL A 250 2.30 23.54 20.11
C VAL A 250 2.34 22.02 20.15
N PHE A 251 2.41 21.46 21.36
CA PHE A 251 2.25 20.03 21.61
C PHE A 251 0.80 19.70 21.96
N THR A 252 0.36 18.49 21.62
CA THR A 252 -0.92 17.94 22.08
C THR A 252 -0.70 16.86 23.13
N TYR A 253 -1.68 16.61 24.00
CA TYR A 253 -1.61 15.45 24.90
C TYR A 253 -1.44 14.12 24.16
N GLY A 254 -2.00 14.01 22.96
CA GLY A 254 -1.76 12.87 22.06
C GLY A 254 -0.28 12.71 21.69
N ALA A 255 0.49 13.80 21.52
CA ALA A 255 1.92 13.71 21.19
C ALA A 255 2.71 13.08 22.34
N PHE A 256 2.38 13.44 23.59
CA PHE A 256 2.96 12.81 24.78
C PHE A 256 2.56 11.33 24.90
N LEU A 257 1.31 11.00 24.57
CA LEU A 257 0.84 9.61 24.52
C LEU A 257 1.63 8.79 23.50
N MET A 258 1.82 9.32 22.29
CA MET A 258 2.61 8.65 21.25
C MET A 258 4.03 8.36 21.77
N ILE A 259 4.70 9.36 22.33
CA ILE A 259 6.05 9.18 22.88
C ILE A 259 6.05 8.11 23.98
N GLY A 260 5.05 8.12 24.87
CA GLY A 260 4.88 7.08 25.88
C GLY A 260 4.77 5.67 25.28
N ILE A 261 3.95 5.49 24.25
CA ILE A 261 3.75 4.20 23.58
C ILE A 261 5.02 3.68 22.90
N PHE A 262 5.90 4.55 22.39
CA PHE A 262 7.15 4.11 21.76
C PHE A 262 8.29 3.85 22.75
N ILE A 263 8.22 4.44 23.95
CA ILE A 263 9.24 4.27 24.98
C ILE A 263 9.00 3.01 25.83
N PHE A 264 7.73 2.66 26.08
CA PHE A 264 7.31 1.53 26.92
C PHE A 264 6.77 0.36 26.08
#